data_AF-A0A3R7IN96-F1
#
_entry.id   AF-A0A3R7IN96-F1
#
_cell.length_a   1.000
_cell.length_b   1.000
_cell.length_c   1.000
_cell.angle_alpha   90.00
_cell.angle_beta   90.00
_cell.angle_gamma   90.00
#
_symmetry.space_group_name_H-M   'P 1'
#
loop_
_entity.id
_entity.type
_entity.pdbx_description
1 polymer ?
#
loop_
_entity_poly.entity_id
_entity_poly.type
_entity_poly.pdbx_seq_one_letter_code
_entity_poly.pdbx_strand_id
1 'polypeptide(L)'
;RYTFQPSGRVVWIVVGKEGEYQILPRAGYCSCDDFYFRIINGEAGLCYHLIAQRLAEALGRFEEVEEGDEFYDALMAEWRSQALGRVRS
;
A
#
# COMPACT_ATOMS: atom_id res chain seq x y z
N ARG A 1 -0.09 -7.76 -5.26
CA ARG A 1 0.41 -6.76 -6.25
C ARG A 1 -0.62 -6.69 -7.36
N TYR A 2 -1.32 -5.57 -7.48
CA TYR A 2 -2.28 -5.35 -8.55
C TYR A 2 -1.56 -4.82 -9.78
N THR A 3 -1.82 -5.43 -10.94
CA THR A 3 -1.41 -4.94 -12.26
C THR A 3 -2.69 -4.66 -13.06
N PHE A 4 -2.94 -3.39 -13.34
CA PHE A 4 -4.13 -2.96 -14.06
C PHE A 4 -3.89 -2.95 -15.57
N GLN A 5 -4.86 -3.43 -16.33
CA GLN A 5 -4.80 -3.53 -17.78
C GLN A 5 -5.86 -2.63 -18.43
N PRO A 6 -5.57 -2.01 -19.59
CA PRO A 6 -4.34 -2.14 -20.37
C PRO A 6 -3.21 -1.18 -19.96
N SER A 7 -3.41 -0.30 -18.96
CA SER A 7 -2.42 0.74 -18.63
C SER A 7 -1.07 0.21 -18.10
N GLY A 8 -1.05 -1.00 -17.56
CA GLY A 8 0.10 -1.55 -16.84
C GLY A 8 0.36 -0.85 -15.50
N ARG A 9 -0.60 -0.10 -14.95
CA ARG A 9 -0.45 0.52 -13.62
C ARG A 9 -0.25 -0.56 -12.56
N VAL A 10 0.64 -0.31 -11.62
CA VAL A 10 0.96 -1.25 -10.55
C VAL A 10 0.65 -0.61 -9.20
N VAL A 11 -0.15 -1.29 -8.38
CA VAL A 11 -0.43 -0.89 -7.00
C VAL A 11 -0.05 -2.02 -6.05
N TRP A 12 0.67 -1.68 -5.00
CA TRP A 12 0.99 -2.61 -3.93
C TRP A 12 0.06 -2.39 -2.74
N ILE A 13 -0.58 -3.47 -2.31
CA ILE A 13 -1.37 -3.53 -1.09
C ILE A 13 -0.73 -4.57 -0.18
N VAL A 14 -0.50 -4.17 1.07
CA VAL A 14 -0.07 -5.06 2.15
C VAL A 14 -1.24 -5.22 3.10
N VAL A 15 -1.66 -6.47 3.33
CA VAL A 15 -2.67 -6.80 4.31
C VAL A 15 -1.97 -7.00 5.66
N GLY A 16 -2.23 -6.11 6.61
CA GLY A 16 -1.76 -6.23 7.98
C GLY A 16 -2.90 -6.59 8.93
N LYS A 17 -2.59 -6.61 10.23
CA LYS A 17 -3.55 -7.02 11.27
C LYS A 17 -4.79 -6.11 11.33
N GLU A 18 -4.58 -4.79 11.21
CA GLU A 18 -5.63 -3.79 11.39
C GLU A 18 -6.28 -3.39 10.05
N GLY A 19 -5.86 -3.99 8.93
CA GLY A 19 -6.48 -3.83 7.61
C GLY A 19 -5.46 -3.71 6.48
N GLU A 20 -5.89 -3.11 5.36
CA GLU A 20 -5.09 -3.01 4.14
C GLU A 20 -4.32 -1.69 4.05
N TYR A 21 -3.11 -1.74 3.50
CA TYR A 21 -2.21 -0.60 3.39
C TYR A 21 -1.66 -0.46 1.98
N GLN A 22 -1.86 0.71 1.40
CA GLN A 22 -1.24 1.08 0.14
C GLN A 22 0.25 1.34 0.34
N ILE A 23 1.06 0.73 -0.53
CA ILE A 23 2.51 0.91 -0.57
C ILE A 23 2.91 1.50 -1.93
N LEU A 24 3.78 2.50 -1.90
CA LEU A 24 4.48 2.99 -3.09
C LEU A 24 5.98 2.73 -2.89
N PRO A 25 6.50 1.55 -3.30
CA PRO A 25 7.84 1.09 -2.91
C PRO A 25 8.95 2.04 -3.36
N ARG A 26 8.83 2.60 -4.57
CA ARG A 26 9.78 3.56 -5.15
C ARG A 26 9.81 4.89 -4.40
N ALA A 27 8.67 5.31 -3.84
CA ALA A 27 8.58 6.51 -3.02
C ALA A 27 8.90 6.23 -1.54
N GLY A 28 9.08 4.96 -1.15
CA GLY A 28 9.26 4.56 0.25
C GLY A 28 8.05 4.90 1.12
N TYR A 29 6.84 4.92 0.55
CA TYR A 29 5.62 5.33 1.26
C TYR A 29 4.75 4.15 1.66
N CYS A 30 4.14 4.24 2.84
CA CYS A 30 3.08 3.38 3.31
C CYS A 30 1.93 4.22 3.89
N SER A 31 0.68 3.80 3.62
CA SER A 31 -0.51 4.48 4.13
C SER A 31 -0.86 4.15 5.60
N CYS A 32 0.02 3.48 6.35
CA CYS A 32 -0.23 3.15 7.76
C CYS A 32 0.11 4.32 8.70
N ASP A 33 -0.55 4.38 9.85
CA ASP A 33 -0.39 5.47 10.81
C ASP A 33 1.03 5.54 11.39
N ASP A 34 1.68 4.40 11.65
CA ASP A 34 3.08 4.36 12.13
C ASP A 34 4.04 5.09 11.17
N PHE A 35 3.87 4.90 9.86
CA PHE A 35 4.66 5.62 8.86
C PHE A 35 4.37 7.12 8.93
N TYR A 36 3.09 7.51 9.00
CA TYR A 36 2.68 8.91 9.09
C TYR A 36 3.27 9.62 10.32
N PHE A 37 3.15 9.03 11.50
CA PHE A 37 3.68 9.61 12.73
C PHE A 37 5.20 9.73 12.70
N ARG A 38 5.91 8.73 12.18
CA ARG A 38 7.37 8.78 12.00
C ARG A 38 7.79 9.97 11.14
N ILE A 39 7.14 10.17 10.00
CA ILE A 39 7.44 11.30 9.10
C ILE A 39 7.23 12.64 9.80
N ILE A 40 6.11 12.81 10.52
CA ILE A 40 5.82 14.06 11.23
C ILE A 40 6.81 14.32 12.36
N ASN A 41 7.27 13.26 13.04
CA ASN A 41 8.26 13.36 14.09
C ASN A 41 9.69 13.57 13.56
N GLY A 42 9.89 13.63 12.24
CA GLY A 42 11.20 13.73 11.61
C GLY A 42 12.04 12.45 11.72
N GLU A 43 11.40 11.32 12.02
CA GLU A 43 12.04 10.02 12.05
C GLU A 43 12.16 9.43 10.64
N ALA A 44 12.92 8.33 10.52
CA ALA A 44 12.98 7.58 9.27
C ALA A 44 11.58 7.07 8.89
N GLY A 45 11.14 7.38 7.68
CA GLY A 45 9.89 6.89 7.07
C GLY A 45 9.97 5.40 6.73
N LEU A 46 10.05 4.55 7.75
CA LEU A 46 10.13 3.10 7.61
C LEU A 46 9.19 2.45 8.62
N CYS A 47 8.21 1.72 8.11
CA CYS A 47 7.34 0.85 8.89
C CYS A 47 7.57 -0.61 8.47
N TYR A 48 7.11 -1.55 9.29
CA TYR A 48 7.29 -2.97 8.99
C TYR A 48 6.59 -3.40 7.69
N HIS A 49 5.54 -2.70 7.25
CA HIS A 49 4.86 -2.98 5.98
C HIS A 49 5.76 -2.72 4.75
N LEU A 50 6.55 -1.64 4.78
CA LEU A 50 7.54 -1.36 3.73
C LEU A 50 8.63 -2.44 3.70
N ILE A 51 9.06 -2.90 4.88
CA ILE A 51 10.05 -3.99 4.99
C ILE A 51 9.45 -5.28 4.42
N ALA A 52 8.24 -5.65 4.83
CA ALA A 52 7.54 -6.83 4.38
C ALA A 52 7.33 -6.84 2.86
N GLN A 53 6.88 -5.71 2.28
CA GLN A 53 6.71 -5.59 0.83
C GLN A 53 8.04 -5.76 0.08
N ARG A 54 9.12 -5.12 0.54
CA ARG A 54 10.44 -5.25 -0.10
C ARG A 54 10.97 -6.68 -0.05
N LEU A 55 10.78 -7.37 1.09
CA LEU A 55 11.14 -8.77 1.23
C LEU A 55 10.29 -9.66 0.31
N ALA A 56 8.98 -9.44 0.28
CA ALA A 56 8.07 -10.16 -0.59
C ALA A 56 8.45 -9.99 -2.07
N GLU A 57 8.73 -8.77 -2.52
CA GLU A 57 9.15 -8.48 -3.89
C GLU A 57 10.52 -9.13 -4.21
N ALA A 58 11.51 -8.98 -3.33
CA ALA A 58 12.84 -9.57 -3.53
C ALA A 58 12.83 -11.10 -3.54
N LEU A 59 11.92 -11.72 -2.79
CA LEU A 59 11.77 -13.17 -2.70
C LEU A 59 10.76 -13.75 -3.71
N GLY A 60 10.06 -12.90 -4.47
CA GLY A 60 8.95 -13.32 -5.33
C GLY A 60 7.78 -13.94 -4.55
N ARG A 61 7.59 -13.56 -3.29
CA ARG A 61 6.58 -14.12 -2.37
C ARG A 61 5.43 -13.15 -2.16
N PHE A 62 4.64 -12.94 -3.20
CA PHE A 62 3.43 -12.14 -3.17
C PHE A 62 2.40 -12.72 -4.14
N GLU A 63 1.13 -12.40 -3.91
CA GLU A 63 0.09 -12.68 -4.87
C GLU A 63 0.07 -11.60 -5.95
N GLU A 64 0.02 -12.02 -7.22
CA GLU A 64 -0.17 -11.13 -8.36
C GLU A 64 -1.64 -11.19 -8.79
N VAL A 65 -2.26 -10.02 -8.89
CA VAL A 65 -3.66 -9.86 -9.26
C VAL A 65 -3.70 -9.00 -10.51
N GLU A 66 -4.24 -9.53 -11.59
CA GLU A 66 -4.53 -8.77 -12.81
C GLU A 66 -5.96 -8.25 -12.74
N GLU A 67 -6.14 -6.96 -13.03
CA GLU A 67 -7.44 -6.29 -12.92
C GLU A 67 -7.66 -5.31 -14.07
N GLY A 68 -8.91 -5.01 -14.40
CA GLY A 68 -9.25 -4.00 -15.41
C GLY A 68 -9.04 -2.57 -14.90
N ASP A 69 -8.54 -1.67 -15.76
CA ASP A 69 -8.43 -0.23 -15.48
C ASP A 69 -9.78 0.39 -15.07
N GLU A 70 -10.91 -0.19 -15.49
CA GLU A 70 -12.25 0.21 -15.08
C GLU A 70 -12.50 0.10 -13.57
N PHE A 71 -11.75 -0.75 -12.85
CA PHE A 71 -11.85 -0.92 -11.40
C PHE A 71 -10.84 -0.07 -10.62
N TYR A 72 -9.88 0.56 -11.32
CA TYR A 72 -8.78 1.28 -10.68
C TYR A 72 -9.28 2.36 -9.72
N ASP A 73 -10.18 3.23 -10.17
CA ASP A 73 -10.66 4.36 -9.37
C ASP A 73 -11.48 3.89 -8.17
N ALA A 74 -12.29 2.84 -8.33
CA ALA A 74 -13.10 2.26 -7.26
C ALA A 74 -12.21 1.66 -6.16
N LEU A 75 -11.24 0.81 -6.53
CA LEU A 75 -10.29 0.20 -5.59
C LEU A 75 -9.41 1.25 -4.91
N MET A 76 -8.94 2.25 -5.66
CA MET A 76 -8.17 3.36 -5.10
C MET A 76 -8.98 4.22 -4.14
N ALA A 77 -10.29 4.40 -4.36
CA ALA A 77 -11.17 5.08 -3.43
C ALA A 77 -11.37 4.26 -2.15
N GLU A 78 -11.58 2.95 -2.30
CA GLU A 78 -11.73 2.03 -1.18
C GLU A 78 -10.50 2.05 -0.27
N TRP A 79 -9.31 1.78 -0.81
CA TRP A 79 -8.08 1.75 -0.02
C TRP A 79 -7.77 3.09 0.67
N ARG A 80 -8.11 4.22 0.03
CA ARG A 80 -7.98 5.55 0.65
C ARG A 80 -9.00 5.77 1.78
N SER A 81 -10.22 5.31 1.60
CA SER A 81 -11.26 5.42 2.63
C SER A 81 -10.93 4.60 3.87
N GLN A 82 -10.36 3.40 3.69
CA GLN A 82 -9.91 2.55 4.79
C GLN A 82 -8.76 3.19 5.59
N ALA A 83 -7.90 3.97 4.93
CA ALA A 83 -6.87 4.77 5.62
C ALA A 83 -7.49 5.94 6.40
N LEU A 84 -8.44 6.67 5.80
CA LEU A 84 -9.09 7.84 6.43
C LEU A 84 -10.03 7.47 7.59
N GLY A 85 -10.68 6.30 7.53
CA GLY A 85 -11.56 5.81 8.59
C GLY A 85 -10.84 5.60 9.92
N ARG A 86 -9.53 5.31 9.89
CA ARG A 86 -8.71 5.05 11.09
C ARG A 86 -8.16 6.33 11.74
N VAL A 87 -8.06 7.42 10.99
CA VAL A 87 -7.63 8.73 11.52
C VAL A 87 -8.76 9.40 12.35
N ARG A 88 -10.01 8.95 12.20
CA ARG A 88 -11.20 9.51 12.86
C ARG A 88 -11.72 8.71 14.06
N SER A 89 -11.08 7.59 14.40
CA SER A 89 -11.36 6.78 15.60
C SER A 89 -10.34 7.04 16.69
#